data_AF-A0A8C5H553-F1
#
_entry.id   AF-A0A8C5H553-F1
#
_cell.length_a   1.000
_cell.length_b   1.000
_cell.length_c   1.000
_cell.angle_alpha   90.00
_cell.angle_beta   90.00
_cell.angle_gamma   90.00
#
_symmetry.space_group_name_H-M   'P 1'
#
loop_
_entity.id
_entity.type
_entity.pdbx_description
1 polymer ?
#
loop_
_entity_poly.entity_id
_entity_poly.type
_entity_poly.pdbx_seq_one_letter_code
_entity_poly.pdbx_strand_id
1 'polypeptide(L)'
;LCLFCFFPTVILKGDPKKLSLHGQTCAVCLEDFKVKDELGVLPCQHAFHRKCLVKWLEVRCVCPMCNKPIAGPPEQHHSIGTLLDELV
;
A
#
# COMPACT_ATOMS: atom_id res chain seq x y z
N LEU A 1 -16.79 -12.70 1.70
CA LEU A 1 -15.52 -12.47 2.44
C LEU A 1 -14.40 -13.06 1.58
N CYS A 2 -13.48 -12.24 1.07
CA CYS A 2 -12.41 -12.66 0.16
C CYS A 2 -11.39 -13.55 0.90
N LEU A 3 -11.70 -14.84 1.03
CA LEU A 3 -10.88 -15.83 1.75
C LEU A 3 -9.51 -16.12 1.10
N PHE A 4 -9.21 -15.53 -0.06
CA PHE A 4 -7.97 -15.76 -0.81
C PHE A 4 -6.95 -14.61 -0.75
N CYS A 5 -7.24 -13.48 -0.09
CA CYS A 5 -6.25 -12.41 0.08
C CYS A 5 -5.27 -12.69 1.25
N PHE A 6 -4.93 -13.96 1.52
CA PHE A 6 -3.84 -14.39 2.41
C PHE A 6 -2.49 -14.12 1.71
N PHE A 7 -2.16 -12.84 1.55
CA PHE A 7 -0.91 -12.40 0.96
C PHE A 7 0.24 -12.37 1.98
N PRO A 8 1.50 -12.45 1.52
CA PRO A 8 2.69 -12.24 2.34
C PRO A 8 2.81 -10.74 2.68
N THR A 9 1.92 -10.24 3.53
CA THR A 9 2.10 -8.93 4.14
C THR A 9 3.25 -9.06 5.13
N VAL A 10 4.37 -8.39 4.84
CA VAL A 10 5.48 -8.34 5.79
C VAL A 10 5.02 -7.47 6.95
N ILE A 11 4.92 -8.07 8.13
CA ILE A 11 4.59 -7.36 9.36
C ILE A 11 5.87 -6.79 9.92
N LEU A 12 6.00 -5.47 9.88
CA LEU A 12 7.08 -4.76 10.53
C LEU A 12 6.61 -4.30 11.90
N LYS A 13 7.41 -4.63 12.92
CA LYS A 13 7.21 -4.20 14.30
C LYS A 13 8.50 -3.55 14.77
N GLY A 14 8.49 -2.22 14.94
CA GLY A 14 9.70 -1.48 15.30
C GLY A 14 9.46 0.02 15.45
N ASP A 15 10.53 0.75 15.68
CA ASP A 15 10.52 2.22 15.67
C ASP A 15 10.41 2.71 14.21
N PRO A 16 9.30 3.35 13.80
CA PRO A 16 9.12 3.81 12.42
C PRO A 16 10.16 4.84 11.99
N LYS A 17 10.84 5.49 12.94
CA LYS A 17 11.97 6.41 12.68
C LYS A 17 13.27 5.71 12.28
N LYS A 18 13.39 4.40 12.54
CA LYS A 18 14.57 3.59 12.25
C LYS A 18 14.43 2.79 10.95
N LEU A 19 13.20 2.67 10.43
CA LEU A 19 12.94 2.15 9.11
C LEU A 19 12.85 3.34 8.16
N SER A 20 13.65 3.35 7.09
CA SER A 20 13.65 4.38 6.04
C SER A 20 12.36 4.36 5.19
N LEU A 21 11.19 4.28 5.83
CA LEU A 21 9.87 4.30 5.21
C LEU A 21 9.62 5.71 4.65
N HIS A 22 9.46 5.81 3.34
CA HIS A 22 8.97 7.02 2.70
C HIS A 22 7.47 7.16 3.00
N GLY A 23 7.09 8.20 3.74
CA GLY A 23 5.72 8.44 4.22
C GLY A 23 5.49 7.83 5.61
N GLN A 24 5.51 8.68 6.64
CA GLN A 24 5.32 8.28 8.04
C GLN A 24 3.85 8.21 8.48
N THR A 25 2.91 8.41 7.56
CA THR A 25 1.47 8.47 7.82
C THR A 25 0.75 7.30 7.15
N CYS A 26 -0.23 6.73 7.85
CA CYS A 26 -1.13 5.76 7.25
C CYS A 26 -2.17 6.49 6.39
N ALA A 27 -2.20 6.26 5.08
CA ALA A 27 -3.18 6.93 4.21
C ALA A 27 -4.63 6.45 4.39
N VAL A 28 -4.88 5.45 5.24
CA VAL A 28 -6.23 4.94 5.54
C VAL A 28 -6.86 5.67 6.72
N CYS A 29 -6.12 5.86 7.82
CA CYS A 29 -6.60 6.59 9.00
C CYS A 29 -6.05 8.02 9.12
N LEU A 30 -5.10 8.39 8.26
CA LEU A 30 -4.40 9.68 8.24
C LEU A 30 -3.59 9.99 9.51
N GLU A 31 -3.27 8.97 10.31
CA GLU A 31 -2.44 9.09 11.51
C GLU A 31 -0.97 8.71 11.25
N ASP A 32 -0.06 9.35 11.97
CA ASP A 32 1.36 9.01 11.99
C ASP A 32 1.60 7.62 12.60
N PHE A 33 2.62 6.91 12.09
CA PHE A 33 3.10 5.66 12.66
C PHE A 33 3.82 5.89 13.99
N LYS A 34 3.47 5.09 14.99
CA LYS A 34 4.03 5.14 16.35
C LYS A 34 4.97 3.96 16.60
N VAL A 35 5.86 4.15 17.58
CA VAL A 35 6.72 3.10 18.10
C VAL A 35 5.82 1.96 18.62
N LYS A 36 6.08 0.73 18.16
CA LYS A 36 5.30 -0.50 18.42
C LYS A 36 4.05 -0.70 17.54
N ASP A 37 3.76 0.20 16.60
CA ASP A 37 2.73 -0.08 15.61
C ASP A 37 3.12 -1.29 14.78
N GLU A 38 2.13 -2.11 14.46
CA GLU A 38 2.29 -3.20 13.51
C GLU A 38 1.91 -2.67 12.14
N LEU A 39 2.89 -2.62 11.24
CA LEU A 39 2.71 -2.13 9.89
C LEU A 39 2.60 -3.31 8.93
N GLY A 40 1.63 -3.24 8.02
CA GLY A 40 1.55 -4.12 6.87
C GLY A 40 2.14 -3.41 5.66
N VAL A 41 3.15 -4.01 5.04
CA VAL A 41 3.75 -3.51 3.80
C VAL A 41 3.25 -4.34 2.62
N LEU A 42 2.75 -3.65 1.61
CA LEU A 42 2.31 -4.26 0.35
C LEU A 42 3.50 -4.48 -0.62
N PRO A 43 3.37 -5.36 -1.63
CA PRO A 43 4.43 -5.58 -2.64
C PRO A 43 4.87 -4.30 -3.37
N CYS A 44 3.98 -3.31 -3.46
CA CYS A 44 4.28 -1.99 -4.00
C CYS A 44 5.04 -1.06 -3.01
N GLN A 45 5.57 -1.61 -1.92
CA GLN A 45 6.38 -0.96 -0.87
C GLN A 45 5.67 0.13 -0.05
N HIS A 46 4.35 0.29 -0.20
CA HIS A 46 3.57 1.18 0.66
C HIS A 46 3.22 0.49 1.98
N ALA A 47 3.32 1.26 3.07
CA ALA A 47 3.05 0.80 4.42
C ALA A 47 1.75 1.40 4.98
N PHE A 48 1.06 0.62 5.81
CA PHE A 48 -0.17 1.01 6.50
C PHE A 48 -0.20 0.35 7.87
N HIS A 49 -0.98 0.86 8.82
CA HIS A 49 -1.27 0.09 10.03
C HIS A 49 -1.91 -1.24 9.64
N ARG A 50 -1.46 -2.34 10.23
CA ARG A 50 -1.98 -3.69 9.95
C ARG A 50 -3.51 -3.74 10.04
N LYS A 51 -4.08 -3.12 11.09
CA LYS A 51 -5.53 -3.05 11.31
C LYS A 51 -6.25 -2.29 10.19
N CYS A 52 -5.69 -1.17 9.75
CA CYS A 52 -6.25 -0.36 8.67
C CYS A 52 -6.16 -1.09 7.33
N LEU A 53 -5.02 -1.75 7.08
CA LEU A 53 -4.83 -2.55 5.88
C LEU A 53 -5.83 -3.70 5.82
N VAL A 54 -5.95 -4.51 6.88
CA VAL A 54 -6.88 -5.65 6.92
C VAL A 54 -8.31 -5.21 6.62
N LYS A 55 -8.81 -4.16 7.29
CA LYS A 55 -10.15 -3.61 7.03
C LYS A 55 -10.34 -3.14 5.59
N TRP A 56 -9.32 -2.53 4.99
CA TRP A 56 -9.37 -2.12 3.59
C TRP A 56 -9.50 -3.34 2.65
N LEU A 57 -8.72 -4.39 2.91
CA LEU A 57 -8.69 -5.62 2.10
C LEU A 57 -9.96 -6.47 2.21
N GLU A 58 -10.75 -6.30 3.27
CA GLU A 58 -12.09 -6.90 3.36
C GLU A 58 -13.03 -6.40 2.25
N VAL A 59 -12.78 -5.19 1.73
CA VAL A 59 -13.61 -4.53 0.71
C VAL A 59 -12.90 -4.50 -0.66
N ARG A 60 -11.59 -4.20 -0.70
CA ARG A 60 -10.83 -4.05 -1.96
C ARG A 60 -9.41 -4.60 -1.83
N CYS A 61 -9.00 -5.56 -2.67
CA CYS A 61 -7.63 -6.10 -2.70
C CYS A 61 -6.67 -5.26 -3.59
N VAL A 62 -6.66 -3.94 -3.42
CA VAL A 62 -5.76 -2.97 -4.10
C VAL A 62 -5.09 -2.02 -3.10
N CYS A 63 -3.91 -1.49 -3.43
CA CYS A 63 -3.20 -0.52 -2.59
C CYS A 63 -3.95 0.82 -2.49
N PRO A 64 -4.23 1.35 -1.28
CA PRO A 64 -4.88 2.66 -1.11
C PRO A 64 -4.13 3.84 -1.73
N MET A 65 -2.80 3.74 -1.86
CA MET A 65 -1.93 4.85 -2.32
C MET A 65 -1.76 4.91 -3.83
N CYS A 66 -1.66 3.74 -4.49
CA CYS A 66 -1.31 3.67 -5.91
C CYS A 66 -2.26 2.82 -6.74
N ASN A 67 -3.34 2.32 -6.13
CA ASN A 67 -4.37 1.48 -6.75
C ASN A 67 -3.84 0.18 -7.42
N LYS A 68 -2.56 -0.16 -7.22
CA LYS A 68 -1.98 -1.40 -7.73
C LYS A 68 -2.63 -2.61 -7.04
N PRO A 69 -2.98 -3.66 -7.80
CA PRO A 69 -3.50 -4.89 -7.24
C PRO A 69 -2.46 -5.54 -6.34
N ILE A 70 -2.93 -6.15 -5.26
CA ILE A 70 -2.07 -6.90 -4.32
C ILE A 70 -1.86 -8.33 -4.85
N ALA A 71 -2.80 -8.79 -5.67
CA ALA A 71 -2.79 -10.04 -6.41
C ALA A 71 -2.60 -9.76 -7.90
N GLY A 72 -1.38 -9.93 -8.41
CA GLY A 72 -1.14 -9.90 -9.85
C GLY A 72 0.29 -10.34 -10.14
N PRO A 73 0.55 -11.06 -11.24
CA PRO A 73 1.91 -11.21 -11.73
C PRO A 73 2.54 -9.83 -11.94
N PRO A 74 3.88 -9.71 -11.87
CA PRO A 74 4.57 -8.44 -12.03
C PRO A 74 4.44 -7.95 -13.47
N GLU A 75 3.32 -7.35 -13.85
CA GLU A 75 3.13 -6.77 -15.19
C GLU A 75 3.18 -5.24 -15.14
N GLN A 76 4.39 -4.77 -15.47
CA GLN A 76 4.72 -3.66 -16.37
C GLN A 76 3.95 -2.34 -16.22
N HIS A 77 4.71 -1.34 -15.76
CA HIS A 77 4.56 0.08 -16.07
C HIS A 77 4.03 0.30 -17.50
N HIS A 78 2.84 0.88 -17.63
CA HIS A 78 2.57 1.77 -18.76
C HIS A 78 2.08 3.09 -18.20
N SER A 79 3.03 3.99 -18.03
CA SER A 79 2.79 5.42 -17.94
C SER A 79 1.91 5.81 -19.14
N ILE A 80 0.64 6.18 -18.92
CA ILE A 80 -0.09 6.94 -19.93
C ILE A 80 0.39 8.39 -19.79
N GLY A 81 1.62 8.62 -20.24
CA GLY A 81 2.06 9.92 -20.68
C GLY A 81 1.83 9.97 -22.17
N THR A 82 0.71 10.59 -22.60
CA THR A 82 0.50 11.30 -23.88
C THR A 82 -0.99 11.67 -23.99
N LEU A 83 -1.35 12.90 -23.60
CA LEU A 83 -2.61 13.61 -23.91
C LEU A 83 -2.30 15.08 -23.57
N LEU A 84 -2.05 16.03 -24.46
CA LEU A 84 -2.12 16.17 -25.91
C LEU A 84 -1.04 17.21 -26.28
N ASP A 85 -0.03 16.83 -27.06
CA ASP A 85 0.58 17.79 -27.98
C ASP A 85 -0.16 17.65 -29.31
N GLU A 86 -0.44 18.79 -29.93
CA GLU A 86 -1.01 18.97 -31.28
C GLU A 86 -2.54 18.96 -31.41
N LEU A 87 -3.14 20.07 -30.98
CA LEU A 87 -4.25 20.66 -31.72
C LEU A 87 -3.67 21.31 -32.98
N VAL A 88 -3.70 20.57 -34.09
CA VAL A 88 -3.90 21.15 -35.43
C VAL A 88 -5.34 21.62 -35.54
#